data_AF-A0A5C6ABY2-F1
#
_entry.id   AF-A0A5C6ABY2-F1
#
_cell.length_a   1.000
_cell.length_b   1.000
_cell.length_c   1.000
_cell.angle_alpha   90.00
_cell.angle_beta   90.00
_cell.angle_gamma   90.00
#
_symmetry.space_group_name_H-M   'P 1'
#
loop_
_entity.id
_entity.type
_entity.pdbx_description
1 polymer ?
#
loop_
_entity_poly.entity_id
_entity_poly.type
_entity_poly.pdbx_seq_one_letter_code
_entity_poly.pdbx_strand_id
1 'polypeptide(L)'
;MSKIKGLFQKAWAAVANPGQDERVAVIVAAIGQAFTTQRRAFDLDQVIEPIDCTVTDVRVASKKYYEGLLHRFWIEGVPDEGKQKTLAFVEERLRLEARDVRQLREAVAVPAFGSKIGQYLEDGVLSSDELHSLSEISSFLHLSAPQFVKQYLLSEGLGLLRGLFAEAVSTGRLKEQTWNNLQESARNLGIPEDKLKAASRKIAKTFAEHVLADTKSDGVLTPQEENYLNWLAETLDFEPSFVAYLNEEVRLLKERSRLITGNIDTIPLPTGVNIKAGELLYFCQPCRLQITKNLKTGARIDEHKGRMLLTDSRLMFESASKSIQITYPSILSWRASSDAIWISATNKPEFRFYFARNPNSLLSEKLSTVIRLYSQQVTRKVEGTIDRHIPRDIRQRVWQTYGGMCVECGDTEYLEFDHIVPVARGGSNSEQNVQLLCRKCNLTKSDKI
;
A
#
# COMPACT_ATOMS: atom_id res chain seq x y z
N MET A 1 -13.63 -15.12 37.28
CA MET A 1 -13.62 -16.50 37.83
C MET A 1 -12.25 -16.95 38.37
N SER A 2 -11.10 -16.48 37.85
CA SER A 2 -9.75 -16.85 38.34
C SER A 2 -9.43 -16.40 39.79
N LYS A 3 -9.74 -15.14 40.16
CA LYS A 3 -9.49 -14.61 41.52
C LYS A 3 -10.27 -15.32 42.63
N ILE A 4 -11.52 -15.72 42.36
CA ILE A 4 -12.39 -16.41 43.33
C ILE A 4 -11.90 -17.84 43.59
N LYS A 5 -11.38 -18.53 42.57
CA LYS A 5 -10.79 -19.87 42.68
C LYS A 5 -9.51 -19.87 43.53
N GLY A 6 -8.67 -18.84 43.39
CA GLY A 6 -7.46 -18.65 44.20
C GLY A 6 -7.75 -18.31 45.67
N LEU A 7 -8.81 -17.54 45.94
CA LEU A 7 -9.29 -17.25 47.30
C LEU A 7 -9.83 -18.51 48.01
N PHE A 8 -10.60 -19.35 47.30
CA PHE A 8 -11.09 -20.61 47.84
C PHE A 8 -9.96 -21.62 48.08
N GLN A 9 -8.96 -21.73 47.18
CA GLN A 9 -7.78 -22.58 47.41
C GLN A 9 -6.95 -22.13 48.62
N LYS A 10 -6.73 -20.82 48.79
CA LYS A 10 -6.02 -20.29 49.96
C LYS A 10 -6.79 -20.52 51.26
N ALA A 11 -8.11 -20.28 51.26
CA ALA A 11 -8.95 -20.52 52.43
C ALA A 11 -9.03 -22.01 52.80
N TRP A 12 -9.10 -22.91 51.81
CA TRP A 12 -9.14 -24.35 52.04
C TRP A 12 -7.77 -24.91 52.49
N ALA A 13 -6.66 -24.41 51.95
CA ALA A 13 -5.31 -24.74 52.40
C ALA A 13 -5.02 -24.27 53.84
N ALA A 14 -5.50 -23.07 54.21
CA ALA A 14 -5.39 -22.54 55.57
C ALA A 14 -6.20 -23.37 56.60
N VAL A 15 -7.31 -23.98 56.17
CA VAL A 15 -8.14 -24.87 57.00
C VAL A 15 -7.59 -26.30 57.03
N ALA A 16 -7.02 -26.78 55.92
CA ALA A 16 -6.49 -28.14 55.80
C ALA A 16 -5.10 -28.33 56.42
N ASN A 17 -4.28 -27.27 56.54
CA ASN A 17 -2.94 -27.36 57.12
C ASN A 17 -2.55 -26.08 57.89
N PRO A 18 -3.10 -25.86 59.10
CA PRO A 18 -2.85 -24.66 59.90
C PRO A 18 -1.35 -24.49 60.21
N GLY A 19 -0.84 -23.26 60.09
CA GLY A 19 0.57 -22.93 60.40
C GLY A 19 1.60 -23.38 59.36
N GLN A 20 1.18 -23.91 58.21
CA GLN A 20 2.10 -24.31 57.13
C GLN A 20 2.98 -23.15 56.65
N ASP A 21 2.44 -21.93 56.52
CA ASP A 21 3.21 -20.77 56.08
C ASP A 21 4.33 -20.38 57.07
N GLU A 22 4.08 -20.49 58.38
CA GLU A 22 5.08 -20.23 59.43
C GLU A 22 6.17 -21.30 59.43
N ARG A 23 5.79 -22.59 59.37
CA ARG A 23 6.75 -23.70 59.26
C ARG A 23 7.61 -23.57 58.00
N VAL A 24 7.00 -23.28 56.86
CA VAL A 24 7.71 -23.04 55.60
C VAL A 24 8.70 -21.87 55.73
N ALA A 25 8.31 -20.77 56.39
CA ALA A 25 9.21 -19.63 56.61
C ALA A 25 10.41 -20.00 57.48
N VAL A 26 10.20 -20.78 58.55
CA VAL A 26 11.27 -21.30 59.41
C VAL A 26 12.25 -22.17 58.61
N ILE A 27 11.73 -23.07 57.77
CA ILE A 27 12.56 -23.96 56.93
C ILE A 27 13.35 -23.13 55.90
N VAL A 28 12.74 -22.13 55.25
CA VAL A 28 13.44 -21.24 54.30
C VAL A 28 14.60 -20.51 54.98
N ALA A 29 14.39 -20.00 56.20
CA ALA A 29 15.43 -19.33 56.98
C ALA A 29 16.56 -20.30 57.37
N ALA A 30 16.21 -21.51 57.82
CA ALA A 30 17.17 -22.55 58.18
C ALA A 30 18.03 -22.97 56.98
N ILE A 31 17.41 -23.18 55.81
CA ILE A 31 18.11 -23.47 54.54
C ILE A 31 19.09 -22.35 54.19
N GLY A 32 18.65 -21.09 54.28
CA GLY A 32 19.51 -19.94 53.97
C GLY A 32 20.71 -19.81 54.91
N GLN A 33 20.50 -20.03 56.21
CA GLN A 33 21.57 -20.04 57.19
C GLN A 33 22.56 -21.18 56.93
N ALA A 34 22.07 -22.39 56.66
CA ALA A 34 22.89 -23.56 56.39
C ALA A 34 23.72 -23.42 55.11
N PHE A 35 23.19 -22.84 54.03
CA PHE A 35 23.99 -22.55 52.83
C PHE A 35 25.10 -21.52 53.10
N THR A 36 24.89 -20.60 54.05
CA THR A 36 25.89 -19.60 54.45
C THR A 36 27.00 -20.21 55.31
N THR A 37 26.64 -21.09 56.26
CA THR A 37 27.57 -21.67 57.25
C THR A 37 28.27 -22.94 56.75
N GLN A 38 27.54 -23.87 56.14
CA GLN A 38 28.05 -25.20 55.72
C GLN A 38 28.58 -25.21 54.29
N ARG A 39 28.12 -24.29 53.42
CA ARG A 39 28.52 -24.16 52.00
C ARG A 39 28.47 -25.50 51.25
N ARG A 40 29.62 -26.11 50.95
CA ARG A 40 29.74 -27.37 50.20
C ARG A 40 29.34 -28.61 51.00
N ALA A 41 29.36 -28.52 52.33
CA ALA A 41 28.96 -29.60 53.24
C ALA A 41 27.45 -29.59 53.55
N PHE A 42 26.65 -28.80 52.82
CA PHE A 42 25.22 -28.71 53.03
C PHE A 42 24.52 -30.07 52.85
N ASP A 43 23.70 -30.40 53.84
CA ASP A 43 22.83 -31.58 53.87
C ASP A 43 21.41 -31.16 54.31
N LEU A 44 20.45 -31.34 53.41
CA LEU A 44 19.06 -30.94 53.67
C LEU A 44 18.45 -31.72 54.84
N ASP A 45 18.79 -33.00 54.98
CA ASP A 45 18.17 -33.87 55.99
C ASP A 45 18.63 -33.44 57.41
N GLN A 46 19.89 -33.00 57.57
CA GLN A 46 20.40 -32.43 58.83
C GLN A 46 19.78 -31.07 59.18
N VAL A 47 19.45 -30.26 58.16
CA VAL A 47 18.85 -28.93 58.37
C VAL A 47 17.41 -29.03 58.84
N ILE A 48 16.68 -30.05 58.39
CA ILE A 48 15.26 -30.25 58.74
C ILE A 48 15.04 -31.16 59.95
N GLU A 49 16.02 -31.99 60.35
CA GLU A 49 15.95 -32.87 61.52
C GLU A 49 15.45 -32.18 62.81
N PRO A 50 15.89 -30.95 63.17
CA PRO A 50 15.41 -30.27 64.36
C PRO A 50 14.04 -29.56 64.18
N ILE A 51 13.43 -29.61 62.99
CA ILE A 51 12.22 -28.87 62.64
C ILE A 51 11.04 -29.84 62.47
N ASP A 52 9.97 -29.65 63.25
CA ASP A 52 8.72 -30.39 63.06
C ASP A 52 8.05 -29.95 61.75
N CYS A 53 8.22 -30.74 60.69
CA CYS A 53 7.75 -30.42 59.35
C CYS A 53 7.33 -31.65 58.54
N THR A 54 6.45 -31.42 57.56
CA THR A 54 6.05 -32.47 56.61
C THR A 54 6.90 -32.43 55.35
N VAL A 55 6.93 -33.54 54.59
CA VAL A 55 7.56 -33.58 53.26
C VAL A 55 7.02 -32.49 52.32
N THR A 56 5.74 -32.13 52.46
CA THR A 56 5.12 -31.06 51.68
C THR A 56 5.67 -29.69 52.08
N ASP A 57 5.87 -29.44 53.38
CA ASP A 57 6.43 -28.19 53.89
C ASP A 57 7.87 -28.00 53.39
N VAL A 58 8.68 -29.05 53.43
CA VAL A 58 10.05 -29.05 52.88
C VAL A 58 10.03 -28.75 51.38
N ARG A 59 9.15 -29.40 50.61
CA ARG A 59 9.07 -29.15 49.16
C ARG A 59 8.68 -27.70 48.84
N VAL A 60 7.71 -27.13 49.57
CA VAL A 60 7.29 -25.74 49.38
C VAL A 60 8.38 -24.76 49.82
N ALA A 61 9.05 -25.03 50.94
CA ALA A 61 10.16 -24.21 51.44
C ALA A 61 11.36 -24.22 50.49
N SER A 62 11.76 -25.38 49.97
CA SER A 62 12.84 -25.49 48.98
C SER A 62 12.55 -24.66 47.72
N LYS A 63 11.31 -24.70 47.22
CA LYS A 63 10.88 -23.85 46.09
C LYS A 63 10.95 -22.36 46.42
N LYS A 64 10.39 -21.94 47.57
CA LYS A 64 10.40 -20.53 48.00
C LYS A 64 11.83 -20.01 48.21
N TYR A 65 12.74 -20.82 48.77
CA TYR A 65 14.14 -20.44 48.93
C TYR A 65 14.82 -20.25 47.57
N TYR A 66 14.64 -21.20 46.64
CA TYR A 66 15.20 -21.11 45.29
C TYR A 66 14.63 -19.92 44.51
N GLU A 67 13.33 -19.66 44.60
CA GLU A 67 12.67 -18.48 44.04
C GLU A 67 13.29 -17.17 44.58
N GLY A 68 13.47 -17.07 45.90
CA GLY A 68 14.12 -15.91 46.52
C GLY A 68 15.59 -15.75 46.11
N LEU A 69 16.31 -16.85 45.87
CA LEU A 69 17.67 -16.81 45.35
C LEU A 69 17.71 -16.34 43.89
N LEU A 70 16.81 -16.85 43.05
CA LEU A 70 16.66 -16.40 41.66
C LEU A 70 16.40 -14.90 41.60
N HIS A 71 15.41 -14.40 42.34
CA HIS A 71 15.11 -12.97 42.36
C HIS A 71 16.32 -12.13 42.76
N ARG A 72 17.05 -12.52 43.82
CA ARG A 72 18.25 -11.81 44.25
C ARG A 72 19.33 -11.77 43.17
N PHE A 73 19.58 -12.89 42.49
CA PHE A 73 20.59 -12.94 41.44
C PHE A 73 20.22 -12.12 40.21
N TRP A 74 18.91 -12.01 39.93
CA TRP A 74 18.38 -11.24 38.83
C TRP A 74 18.26 -9.73 39.08
N ILE A 75 18.46 -9.25 40.32
CA ILE A 75 18.49 -7.81 40.63
C ILE A 75 19.56 -7.08 39.81
N GLU A 76 20.72 -7.72 39.64
CA GLU A 76 21.88 -7.15 38.92
C GLU A 76 21.88 -7.49 37.42
N GLY A 77 20.90 -8.25 36.94
CA GLY A 77 20.83 -8.74 35.55
C GLY A 77 20.93 -10.26 35.44
N VAL A 78 21.25 -10.74 34.23
CA VAL A 78 21.31 -12.19 33.96
C VAL A 78 22.38 -12.84 34.83
N PRO A 79 22.08 -13.95 35.54
CA PRO A 79 23.07 -14.66 36.34
C PRO A 79 24.26 -15.11 35.49
N ASP A 80 25.46 -14.69 35.88
CA ASP A 80 26.72 -15.15 35.27
C ASP A 80 26.98 -16.65 35.50
N GLU A 81 28.05 -17.19 34.91
CA GLU A 81 28.40 -18.61 35.02
C GLU A 81 28.59 -19.06 36.48
N GLY A 82 29.11 -18.19 37.35
CA GLY A 82 29.30 -18.48 38.77
C GLY A 82 27.99 -18.57 39.54
N LYS A 83 27.07 -17.63 39.29
CA LYS A 83 25.72 -17.63 39.84
C LYS A 83 24.92 -18.83 39.31
N GLN A 84 25.07 -19.20 38.03
CA GLN A 84 24.45 -20.40 37.45
C GLN A 84 24.96 -21.70 38.08
N LYS A 85 26.28 -21.82 38.33
CA LYS A 85 26.84 -22.96 39.08
C LYS A 85 26.28 -23.04 40.49
N THR A 86 26.05 -21.90 41.13
CA THR A 86 25.43 -21.82 42.46
C THR A 86 23.97 -22.27 42.41
N LEU A 87 23.20 -21.85 41.40
CA LEU A 87 21.81 -22.29 41.21
C LEU A 87 21.74 -23.80 40.99
N ALA A 88 22.61 -24.36 40.12
CA ALA A 88 22.67 -25.81 39.88
C ALA A 88 23.01 -26.60 41.15
N PHE A 89 23.96 -26.10 41.95
CA PHE A 89 24.29 -26.71 43.25
C PHE A 89 23.10 -26.68 44.22
N VAL A 90 22.38 -25.57 44.30
CA VAL A 90 21.18 -25.44 45.15
C VAL A 90 20.04 -26.34 44.66
N GLU A 91 19.83 -26.45 43.36
CA GLU A 91 18.82 -27.33 42.74
C GLU A 91 19.04 -28.80 43.13
N GLU A 92 20.28 -29.28 43.02
CA GLU A 92 20.67 -30.64 43.40
C GLU A 92 20.49 -30.87 44.90
N ARG A 93 21.00 -29.96 45.73
CA ARG A 93 20.98 -30.10 47.19
C ARG A 93 19.59 -30.02 47.80
N LEU A 94 18.70 -29.24 47.19
CA LEU A 94 17.31 -29.13 47.61
C LEU A 94 16.38 -30.16 46.98
N ARG A 95 16.91 -31.07 46.13
CA ARG A 95 16.16 -32.14 45.47
C ARG A 95 14.94 -31.61 44.69
N LEU A 96 15.10 -30.47 44.01
CA LEU A 96 14.01 -29.83 43.27
C LEU A 96 13.65 -30.61 42.01
N GLU A 97 12.34 -30.75 41.73
CA GLU A 97 11.87 -31.39 40.49
C GLU A 97 12.18 -30.51 39.28
N ALA A 98 12.65 -31.11 38.17
CA ALA A 98 13.02 -30.39 36.95
C ALA A 98 11.89 -29.50 36.40
N ARG A 99 10.63 -29.95 36.54
CA ARG A 99 9.45 -29.17 36.13
C ARG A 99 9.29 -27.89 36.94
N ASP A 100 9.51 -27.95 38.25
CA ASP A 100 9.36 -26.81 39.15
C ASP A 100 10.49 -25.80 38.96
N VAL A 101 11.73 -26.29 38.81
CA VAL A 101 12.89 -25.45 38.48
C VAL A 101 12.64 -24.70 37.18
N ARG A 102 12.17 -25.40 36.13
CA ARG A 102 11.83 -24.78 34.84
C ARG A 102 10.79 -23.67 34.99
N GLN A 103 9.70 -23.90 35.73
CA GLN A 103 8.67 -22.89 35.96
C GLN A 103 9.19 -21.66 36.72
N LEU A 104 10.03 -21.85 37.75
CA LEU A 104 10.60 -20.74 38.53
C LEU A 104 11.60 -19.92 37.70
N ARG A 105 12.41 -20.58 36.87
CA ARG A 105 13.31 -19.90 35.94
C ARG A 105 12.55 -19.15 34.85
N GLU A 106 11.47 -19.71 34.30
CA GLU A 106 10.57 -19.04 33.35
C GLU A 106 9.97 -17.76 33.96
N ALA A 107 9.57 -17.80 35.23
CA ALA A 107 8.91 -16.69 35.92
C ALA A 107 9.79 -15.43 36.04
N VAL A 108 11.12 -15.57 36.03
CA VAL A 108 12.06 -14.44 36.04
C VAL A 108 12.53 -14.06 34.63
N ALA A 109 12.80 -15.05 33.77
CA ALA A 109 13.38 -14.79 32.45
C ALA A 109 12.37 -14.20 31.45
N VAL A 110 11.11 -14.68 31.43
CA VAL A 110 10.09 -14.23 30.45
C VAL A 110 9.75 -12.74 30.62
N PRO A 111 9.45 -12.24 31.85
CA PRO A 111 9.20 -10.81 32.04
C PRO A 111 10.43 -9.94 31.72
N ALA A 112 11.64 -10.38 32.10
CA ALA A 112 12.87 -9.65 31.83
C ALA A 112 13.14 -9.52 30.33
N PHE A 113 12.97 -10.61 29.57
CA PHE A 113 13.12 -10.61 28.12
C PHE A 113 12.08 -9.71 27.45
N GLY A 114 10.81 -9.84 27.84
CA GLY A 114 9.73 -9.02 27.30
C GLY A 114 9.95 -7.52 27.52
N SER A 115 10.41 -7.13 28.72
CA SER A 115 10.73 -5.73 29.03
C SER A 115 11.87 -5.19 28.16
N LYS A 116 12.95 -5.97 27.97
CA LYS A 116 14.08 -5.53 27.12
C LYS A 116 13.69 -5.42 25.65
N ILE A 117 12.94 -6.39 25.12
CA ILE A 117 12.46 -6.32 23.73
C ILE A 117 11.63 -5.05 23.50
N GLY A 118 10.76 -4.71 24.45
CA GLY A 118 9.95 -3.50 24.34
C GLY A 118 10.79 -2.23 24.18
N GLN A 119 11.91 -2.14 24.93
CA GLN A 119 12.85 -1.01 24.89
C GLN A 119 13.70 -1.01 23.62
N TYR A 120 14.27 -2.15 23.24
CA TYR A 120 15.17 -2.27 22.10
C TYR A 120 14.46 -2.16 20.75
N LEU A 121 13.16 -2.44 20.70
CA LEU A 121 12.38 -2.27 19.47
C LEU A 121 11.79 -0.87 19.31
N GLU A 122 12.02 0.08 20.21
CA GLU A 122 11.47 1.44 20.09
C GLU A 122 11.90 2.14 18.79
N ASP A 123 13.11 1.88 18.30
CA ASP A 123 13.62 2.43 17.04
C ASP A 123 13.36 1.53 15.81
N GLY A 124 12.75 0.36 16.04
CA GLY A 124 12.44 -0.65 15.02
C GLY A 124 13.63 -1.50 14.54
N VAL A 125 14.82 -1.34 15.11
CA VAL A 125 16.04 -2.03 14.69
C VAL A 125 16.72 -2.69 15.88
N LEU A 126 16.98 -4.00 15.78
CA LEU A 126 17.79 -4.69 16.79
C LEU A 126 19.27 -4.65 16.42
N SER A 127 20.06 -3.92 17.20
CA SER A 127 21.53 -3.89 17.08
C SER A 127 22.17 -5.20 17.54
N SER A 128 23.46 -5.40 17.21
CA SER A 128 24.23 -6.57 17.65
C SER A 128 24.31 -6.70 19.16
N ASP A 129 24.44 -5.58 19.87
CA ASP A 129 24.60 -5.54 21.32
C ASP A 129 23.28 -5.88 22.03
N GLU A 130 22.16 -5.40 21.48
CA GLU A 130 20.82 -5.73 21.96
C GLU A 130 20.49 -7.20 21.74
N LEU A 131 20.82 -7.75 20.57
CA LEU A 131 20.67 -9.18 20.28
C LEU A 131 21.54 -10.03 21.22
N HIS A 132 22.75 -9.59 21.51
CA HIS A 132 23.61 -10.27 22.49
C HIS A 132 22.95 -10.27 23.87
N SER A 133 22.44 -9.12 24.32
CA SER A 133 21.78 -8.98 25.62
C SER A 133 20.49 -9.80 25.74
N LEU A 134 19.74 -9.98 24.64
CA LEU A 134 18.59 -10.87 24.59
C LEU A 134 19.02 -12.34 24.62
N SER A 135 20.11 -12.68 23.93
CA SER A 135 20.69 -14.03 23.93
C SER A 135 21.16 -14.47 25.32
N GLU A 136 21.74 -13.55 26.10
CA GLU A 136 22.10 -13.81 27.50
C GLU A 136 20.88 -14.26 28.32
N ILE A 137 19.74 -13.55 28.20
CA ILE A 137 18.51 -13.91 28.90
C ILE A 137 17.96 -15.26 28.41
N SER A 138 17.92 -15.49 27.11
CA SER A 138 17.37 -16.74 26.58
C SER A 138 18.24 -17.95 26.92
N SER A 139 19.57 -17.77 27.00
CA SER A 139 20.53 -18.81 27.36
C SER A 139 20.31 -19.36 28.77
N PHE A 140 19.73 -18.56 29.67
CA PHE A 140 19.37 -18.98 31.03
C PHE A 140 18.32 -20.11 31.05
N LEU A 141 17.49 -20.19 30.01
CA LEU A 141 16.55 -21.29 29.76
C LEU A 141 17.07 -22.31 28.73
N HIS A 142 18.35 -22.21 28.34
CA HIS A 142 18.97 -23.03 27.30
C HIS A 142 18.29 -22.92 25.93
N LEU A 143 17.78 -21.73 25.62
CA LEU A 143 17.13 -21.42 24.35
C LEU A 143 17.90 -20.34 23.61
N SER A 144 17.83 -20.35 22.28
CA SER A 144 18.17 -19.15 21.49
C SER A 144 17.06 -18.10 21.61
N ALA A 145 17.39 -16.83 21.37
CA ALA A 145 16.40 -15.75 21.37
C ALA A 145 15.21 -16.04 20.41
N PRO A 146 15.42 -16.54 19.16
CA PRO A 146 14.35 -17.01 18.29
C PRO A 146 13.43 -18.08 18.91
N GLN A 147 14.01 -19.09 19.56
CA GLN A 147 13.25 -20.16 20.21
C GLN A 147 12.44 -19.62 21.39
N PHE A 148 13.04 -18.71 22.17
CA PHE A 148 12.41 -18.06 23.30
C PHE A 148 11.17 -17.27 22.88
N VAL A 149 11.30 -16.40 21.87
CA VAL A 149 10.19 -15.61 21.33
C VAL A 149 9.09 -16.54 20.82
N LYS A 150 9.44 -17.52 20.00
CA LYS A 150 8.48 -18.48 19.45
C LYS A 150 7.68 -19.21 20.53
N GLN A 151 8.32 -19.52 21.66
CA GLN A 151 7.72 -20.31 22.74
C GLN A 151 6.89 -19.46 23.72
N TYR A 152 7.36 -18.26 24.08
CA TYR A 152 6.79 -17.50 25.19
C TYR A 152 6.20 -16.14 24.80
N LEU A 153 6.67 -15.51 23.72
CA LEU A 153 6.39 -14.10 23.43
C LEU A 153 6.00 -13.85 21.97
N LEU A 154 5.50 -14.86 21.26
CA LEU A 154 5.19 -14.73 19.84
C LEU A 154 4.06 -13.71 19.63
N SER A 155 3.00 -13.76 20.45
CA SER A 155 1.88 -12.83 20.39
C SER A 155 2.29 -11.39 20.72
N GLU A 156 3.10 -11.24 21.75
CA GLU A 156 3.60 -9.97 22.26
C GLU A 156 4.57 -9.33 21.27
N GLY A 157 5.51 -10.11 20.74
CA GLY A 157 6.45 -9.68 19.70
C GLY A 157 5.74 -9.25 18.41
N LEU A 158 4.73 -10.03 17.96
CA LEU A 158 3.88 -9.62 16.84
C LEU A 158 3.09 -8.34 17.14
N GLY A 159 2.62 -8.17 18.39
CA GLY A 159 1.92 -6.98 18.85
C GLY A 159 2.79 -5.72 18.79
N LEU A 160 4.05 -5.82 19.23
CA LEU A 160 5.04 -4.74 19.19
C LEU A 160 5.38 -4.35 17.76
N LEU A 161 5.76 -5.31 16.92
CA LEU A 161 6.08 -5.05 15.51
C LEU A 161 4.91 -4.44 14.75
N ARG A 162 3.68 -4.89 15.04
CA ARG A 162 2.47 -4.28 14.49
C ARG A 162 2.29 -2.82 14.95
N GLY A 163 2.62 -2.51 16.20
CA GLY A 163 2.59 -1.15 16.73
C GLY A 163 3.56 -0.23 16.00
N LEU A 164 4.81 -0.68 15.82
CA LEU A 164 5.85 0.05 15.09
C LEU A 164 5.47 0.25 13.62
N PHE A 165 4.88 -0.75 12.99
CA PHE A 165 4.35 -0.60 11.64
C PHE A 165 3.25 0.46 11.59
N ALA A 166 2.32 0.47 12.56
CA ALA A 166 1.26 1.48 12.65
C ALA A 166 1.83 2.90 12.81
N GLU A 167 2.87 3.05 13.62
CA GLU A 167 3.56 4.33 13.81
C GLU A 167 4.29 4.77 12.53
N ALA A 168 5.00 3.86 11.87
CA ALA A 168 5.70 4.15 10.62
C ALA A 168 4.73 4.69 9.54
N VAL A 169 3.57 4.07 9.40
CA VAL A 169 2.56 4.49 8.40
C VAL A 169 1.74 5.71 8.82
N SER A 170 1.74 6.08 10.11
CA SER A 170 0.98 7.24 10.61
C SER A 170 1.42 8.57 9.99
N THR A 171 2.68 8.64 9.55
CA THR A 171 3.27 9.80 8.90
C THR A 171 2.84 9.97 7.44
N GLY A 172 2.01 9.06 6.91
CA GLY A 172 1.49 9.09 5.55
C GLY A 172 2.41 8.50 4.49
N ARG A 173 3.65 8.12 4.83
CA ARG A 173 4.58 7.42 3.93
C ARG A 173 5.38 6.36 4.67
N LEU A 174 5.23 5.11 4.25
CA LEU A 174 6.14 4.04 4.60
C LEU A 174 7.40 4.11 3.72
N LYS A 175 8.57 4.23 4.33
CA LYS A 175 9.86 4.12 3.65
C LYS A 175 10.25 2.65 3.51
N GLU A 176 10.84 2.29 2.38
CA GLU A 176 11.34 0.93 2.11
C GLU A 176 12.31 0.45 3.20
N GLN A 177 13.24 1.31 3.62
CA GLN A 177 14.19 1.00 4.68
C GLN A 177 13.50 0.66 6.01
N THR A 178 12.42 1.37 6.38
CA THR A 178 11.67 1.09 7.61
C THR A 178 11.01 -0.28 7.56
N TRP A 179 10.45 -0.68 6.41
CA TRP A 179 9.89 -2.02 6.24
C TRP A 179 10.96 -3.12 6.30
N ASN A 180 12.10 -2.90 5.65
CA ASN A 180 13.22 -3.83 5.66
C ASN A 180 13.77 -4.04 7.09
N ASN A 181 13.89 -2.96 7.86
CA ASN A 181 14.30 -3.00 9.27
C ASN A 181 13.33 -3.83 10.11
N LEU A 182 12.01 -3.64 9.94
CA LEU A 182 11.00 -4.43 10.65
C LEU A 182 11.08 -5.93 10.28
N GLN A 183 11.29 -6.26 9.00
CA GLN A 183 11.48 -7.65 8.56
C GLN A 183 12.77 -8.26 9.11
N GLU A 184 13.85 -7.50 9.19
CA GLU A 184 15.12 -7.94 9.78
C GLU A 184 14.96 -8.19 11.28
N SER A 185 14.39 -7.24 12.03
CA SER A 185 14.08 -7.40 13.45
C SER A 185 13.18 -8.62 13.70
N ALA A 186 12.15 -8.83 12.88
CA ALA A 186 11.30 -10.02 12.96
C ALA A 186 12.09 -11.32 12.74
N ARG A 187 12.95 -11.38 11.73
CA ARG A 187 13.81 -12.55 11.45
C ARG A 187 14.78 -12.82 12.59
N ASN A 188 15.41 -11.79 13.14
CA ASN A 188 16.34 -11.91 14.27
C ASN A 188 15.64 -12.45 15.53
N LEU A 189 14.35 -12.14 15.69
CA LEU A 189 13.50 -12.68 16.76
C LEU A 189 12.86 -14.04 16.42
N GLY A 190 13.16 -14.63 15.27
CA GLY A 190 12.58 -15.91 14.85
C GLY A 190 11.09 -15.86 14.50
N ILE A 191 10.55 -14.66 14.26
CA ILE A 191 9.18 -14.45 13.85
C ILE A 191 9.09 -14.67 12.33
N PRO A 192 8.31 -15.65 11.86
CA PRO A 192 8.11 -15.88 10.44
C PRO A 192 7.48 -14.68 9.73
N GLU A 193 7.93 -14.40 8.51
CA GLU A 193 7.49 -13.23 7.74
C GLU A 193 5.99 -13.27 7.41
N ASP A 194 5.44 -14.46 7.16
CA ASP A 194 3.99 -14.68 6.94
C ASP A 194 3.17 -14.23 8.15
N LYS A 195 3.67 -14.46 9.37
CA LYS A 195 2.99 -14.02 10.60
C LYS A 195 3.07 -12.51 10.80
N LEU A 196 4.21 -11.89 10.49
CA LEU A 196 4.35 -10.43 10.51
C LEU A 196 3.39 -9.76 9.51
N LYS A 197 3.35 -10.27 8.28
CA LYS A 197 2.44 -9.80 7.23
C LYS A 197 0.98 -9.98 7.64
N ALA A 198 0.62 -11.14 8.17
CA ALA A 198 -0.74 -11.39 8.66
C ALA A 198 -1.15 -10.44 9.80
N ALA A 199 -0.24 -10.17 10.76
CA ALA A 199 -0.50 -9.24 11.87
C ALA A 199 -0.66 -7.79 11.41
N SER A 200 0.04 -7.40 10.33
CA SER A 200 0.04 -6.03 9.80
C SER A 200 -0.99 -5.81 8.68
N ARG A 201 -1.59 -6.88 8.13
CA ARG A 201 -2.47 -6.85 6.95
C ARG A 201 -3.57 -5.81 7.01
N LYS A 202 -4.27 -5.72 8.15
CA LYS A 202 -5.39 -4.76 8.30
C LYS A 202 -4.89 -3.31 8.22
N ILE A 203 -3.79 -3.01 8.89
CA ILE A 203 -3.18 -1.67 8.91
C ILE A 203 -2.63 -1.34 7.52
N ALA A 204 -1.93 -2.29 6.91
CA ALA A 204 -1.38 -2.16 5.57
C ALA A 204 -2.46 -1.86 4.52
N LYS A 205 -3.60 -2.56 4.60
CA LYS A 205 -4.74 -2.33 3.71
C LYS A 205 -5.30 -0.92 3.86
N THR A 206 -5.61 -0.50 5.08
CA THR A 206 -6.13 0.84 5.36
C THR A 206 -5.13 1.93 4.94
N PHE A 207 -3.83 1.70 5.14
CA PHE A 207 -2.79 2.61 4.67
C PHE A 207 -2.79 2.72 3.14
N ALA A 208 -2.80 1.61 2.41
CA ALA A 208 -2.85 1.61 0.95
C ALA A 208 -4.12 2.29 0.40
N GLU A 209 -5.26 2.11 1.06
CA GLU A 209 -6.51 2.81 0.72
C GLU A 209 -6.38 4.34 0.90
N HIS A 210 -5.73 4.81 1.97
CA HIS A 210 -5.46 6.24 2.16
C HIS A 210 -4.49 6.79 1.11
N VAL A 211 -3.38 6.09 0.83
CA VAL A 211 -2.43 6.52 -0.22
C VAL A 211 -3.14 6.63 -1.57
N LEU A 212 -3.98 5.66 -1.92
CA LEU A 212 -4.77 5.72 -3.14
C LEU A 212 -5.76 6.89 -3.14
N ALA A 213 -6.44 7.16 -2.02
CA ALA A 213 -7.37 8.27 -1.91
C ALA A 213 -6.68 9.63 -2.07
N ASP A 214 -5.49 9.78 -1.49
CA ASP A 214 -4.68 10.99 -1.62
C ASP A 214 -4.23 11.20 -3.07
N THR A 215 -3.72 10.16 -3.74
CA THR A 215 -3.37 10.20 -5.18
C THR A 215 -4.58 10.47 -6.07
N LYS A 216 -5.80 10.10 -5.64
CA LYS A 216 -7.02 10.44 -6.38
C LYS A 216 -7.43 11.91 -6.24
N SER A 217 -6.91 12.64 -5.24
CA SER A 217 -7.42 13.96 -4.86
C SER A 217 -7.24 15.02 -5.95
N ASP A 218 -6.14 14.98 -6.69
CA ASP A 218 -5.86 15.93 -7.79
C ASP A 218 -6.27 15.37 -9.17
N GLY A 219 -6.60 14.07 -9.24
CA GLY A 219 -6.98 13.38 -10.45
C GLY A 219 -5.83 13.14 -11.44
N VAL A 220 -4.57 13.33 -11.01
CA VAL A 220 -3.37 13.22 -11.85
C VAL A 220 -2.39 12.23 -11.20
N LEU A 221 -2.16 11.09 -11.86
CA LEU A 221 -1.14 10.14 -11.40
C LEU A 221 0.26 10.56 -11.86
N THR A 222 1.16 10.82 -10.91
CA THR A 222 2.58 11.04 -11.20
C THR A 222 3.36 9.72 -11.28
N PRO A 223 4.52 9.65 -11.98
CA PRO A 223 5.36 8.45 -12.01
C PRO A 223 5.84 8.01 -10.61
N GLN A 224 6.04 8.96 -9.69
CA GLN A 224 6.46 8.65 -8.32
C GLN A 224 5.35 7.95 -7.54
N GLU A 225 4.10 8.38 -7.70
CA GLU A 225 2.93 7.75 -7.06
C GLU A 225 2.61 6.40 -7.66
N GLU A 226 2.70 6.26 -8.99
CA GLU A 226 2.53 4.96 -9.67
C GLU A 226 3.55 3.94 -9.14
N ASN A 227 4.83 4.30 -9.09
CA ASN A 227 5.88 3.44 -8.57
C ASN A 227 5.65 3.09 -7.09
N TYR A 228 5.18 4.05 -6.29
CA TYR A 228 4.93 3.82 -4.86
C TYR A 228 3.75 2.88 -4.61
N LEU A 229 2.64 3.05 -5.34
CA LEU A 229 1.47 2.16 -5.25
C LEU A 229 1.80 0.73 -5.70
N ASN A 230 2.58 0.59 -6.77
CA ASN A 230 3.06 -0.73 -7.22
C ASN A 230 3.98 -1.38 -6.18
N TRP A 231 4.93 -0.63 -5.62
CA TRP A 231 5.80 -1.10 -4.54
C TRP A 231 5.00 -1.56 -3.32
N LEU A 232 3.96 -0.81 -2.90
CA LEU A 232 3.08 -1.23 -1.81
C LEU A 232 2.36 -2.55 -2.13
N ALA A 233 1.85 -2.70 -3.35
CA ALA A 233 1.14 -3.90 -3.77
C ALA A 233 2.04 -5.16 -3.78
N GLU A 234 3.29 -5.01 -4.20
CA GLU A 234 4.27 -6.11 -4.24
C GLU A 234 4.84 -6.44 -2.86
N THR A 235 5.06 -5.43 -2.02
CA THR A 235 5.77 -5.59 -0.74
C THR A 235 4.86 -6.12 0.38
N LEU A 236 3.62 -5.63 0.46
CA LEU A 236 2.73 -5.86 1.60
C LEU A 236 1.80 -7.08 1.46
N ASP A 237 2.00 -7.91 0.42
CA ASP A 237 1.34 -9.21 0.18
C ASP A 237 -0.17 -9.18 0.46
N PHE A 238 -0.87 -8.30 -0.26
CA PHE A 238 -2.31 -8.15 -0.11
C PHE A 238 -3.10 -9.31 -0.70
N GLU A 239 -4.37 -9.43 -0.30
CA GLU A 239 -5.29 -10.38 -0.92
C GLU A 239 -5.42 -10.12 -2.43
N PRO A 240 -5.49 -11.17 -3.29
CA PRO A 240 -5.54 -10.99 -4.74
C PRO A 240 -6.68 -10.09 -5.23
N SER A 241 -7.82 -10.10 -4.54
CA SER A 241 -8.96 -9.23 -4.83
C SER A 241 -8.64 -7.75 -4.60
N PHE A 242 -7.87 -7.42 -3.56
CA PHE A 242 -7.45 -6.06 -3.26
C PHE A 242 -6.35 -5.58 -4.21
N VAL A 243 -5.40 -6.46 -4.58
CA VAL A 243 -4.40 -6.14 -5.61
C VAL A 243 -5.08 -5.84 -6.95
N ALA A 244 -6.06 -6.66 -7.35
CA ALA A 244 -6.84 -6.41 -8.56
C ALA A 244 -7.60 -5.07 -8.51
N TYR A 245 -8.17 -4.73 -7.34
CA TYR A 245 -8.81 -3.43 -7.10
C TYR A 245 -7.82 -2.26 -7.24
N LEU A 246 -6.66 -2.32 -6.56
CA LEU A 246 -5.63 -1.29 -6.65
C LEU A 246 -5.14 -1.09 -8.09
N ASN A 247 -4.84 -2.19 -8.79
CA ASN A 247 -4.35 -2.13 -10.17
C ASN A 247 -5.38 -1.51 -11.13
N GLU A 248 -6.67 -1.83 -10.96
CA GLU A 248 -7.73 -1.23 -11.76
C GLU A 248 -7.84 0.28 -11.49
N GLU A 249 -7.74 0.71 -10.23
CA GLU A 249 -7.79 2.13 -9.86
C GLU A 249 -6.59 2.92 -10.38
N VAL A 250 -5.37 2.35 -10.27
CA VAL A 250 -4.16 2.93 -10.87
C VAL A 250 -4.31 3.05 -12.39
N ARG A 251 -4.84 2.02 -13.06
CA ARG A 251 -5.11 2.05 -14.51
C ARG A 251 -6.06 3.18 -14.88
N LEU A 252 -7.15 3.36 -14.12
CA LEU A 252 -8.14 4.42 -14.38
C LEU A 252 -7.53 5.81 -14.17
N LEU A 253 -6.75 6.01 -13.11
CA LEU A 253 -6.04 7.26 -12.87
C LEU A 253 -5.04 7.59 -13.96
N LYS A 254 -4.29 6.58 -14.44
CA LYS A 254 -3.35 6.74 -15.56
C LYS A 254 -4.06 7.18 -16.84
N GLU A 255 -5.17 6.54 -17.17
CA GLU A 255 -5.97 6.93 -18.33
C GLU A 255 -6.59 8.33 -18.15
N ARG A 256 -7.03 8.69 -16.94
CA ARG A 256 -7.52 10.03 -16.62
C ARG A 256 -6.45 11.10 -16.85
N SER A 257 -5.25 10.85 -16.34
CA SER A 257 -4.08 11.73 -16.48
C SER A 257 -3.70 11.92 -17.96
N ARG A 258 -3.71 10.83 -18.75
CA ARG A 258 -3.52 10.90 -20.22
C ARG A 258 -4.56 11.81 -20.89
N LEU A 259 -5.84 11.64 -20.57
CA LEU A 259 -6.90 12.47 -21.14
C LEU A 259 -6.74 13.95 -20.75
N ILE A 260 -6.53 14.24 -19.46
CA ILE A 260 -6.36 15.61 -18.96
C ILE A 260 -5.18 16.33 -19.63
N THR A 261 -4.09 15.59 -19.93
CA THR A 261 -2.91 16.10 -20.63
C THR A 261 -3.06 16.19 -22.15
N GLY A 262 -4.23 15.84 -22.70
CA GLY A 262 -4.54 15.93 -24.14
C GLY A 262 -4.16 14.70 -24.96
N ASN A 263 -3.73 13.61 -24.31
CA ASN A 263 -3.44 12.35 -24.96
C ASN A 263 -4.71 11.49 -25.01
N ILE A 264 -5.44 11.60 -26.13
CA ILE A 264 -6.63 10.80 -26.42
C ILE A 264 -6.41 9.98 -27.70
N ASP A 265 -6.74 8.70 -27.62
CA ASP A 265 -6.60 7.76 -28.73
C ASP A 265 -7.73 7.93 -29.76
N THR A 266 -7.37 7.80 -31.03
CA THR A 266 -8.35 7.75 -32.12
C THR A 266 -8.89 6.33 -32.28
N ILE A 267 -10.18 6.20 -32.50
CA ILE A 267 -10.87 4.93 -32.71
C ILE A 267 -11.05 4.72 -34.22
N PRO A 268 -10.85 3.49 -34.74
CA PRO A 268 -11.17 3.18 -36.12
C PRO A 268 -12.66 3.44 -36.42
N LEU A 269 -12.95 3.87 -37.65
CA LEU A 269 -14.30 4.14 -38.10
C LEU A 269 -15.16 2.87 -38.13
N PRO A 270 -16.29 2.82 -37.38
CA PRO A 270 -17.20 1.70 -37.44
C PRO A 270 -17.90 1.61 -38.80
N THR A 271 -18.23 0.39 -39.23
CA THR A 271 -18.97 0.15 -40.47
C THR A 271 -20.29 0.93 -40.50
N GLY A 272 -20.54 1.65 -41.59
CA GLY A 272 -21.76 2.45 -41.77
C GLY A 272 -21.76 3.81 -41.06
N VAL A 273 -20.64 4.24 -40.47
CA VAL A 273 -20.45 5.61 -39.99
C VAL A 273 -19.81 6.44 -41.09
N ASN A 274 -20.43 7.58 -41.46
CA ASN A 274 -19.89 8.50 -42.45
C ASN A 274 -19.47 9.81 -41.76
N ILE A 275 -18.18 10.12 -41.79
CA ILE A 275 -17.59 11.38 -41.29
C ILE A 275 -16.88 12.10 -42.44
N LYS A 276 -16.58 13.39 -42.28
CA LYS A 276 -15.91 14.13 -43.35
C LYS A 276 -14.49 13.57 -43.55
N ALA A 277 -13.99 13.65 -44.78
CA ALA A 277 -12.63 13.25 -45.09
C ALA A 277 -11.64 14.02 -44.18
N GLY A 278 -10.80 13.29 -43.45
CA GLY A 278 -9.80 13.86 -42.55
C GLY A 278 -10.26 14.09 -41.11
N GLU A 279 -11.55 13.94 -40.77
CA GLU A 279 -12.00 13.99 -39.38
C GLU A 279 -11.47 12.76 -38.61
N LEU A 280 -10.98 12.99 -37.39
CA LEU A 280 -10.57 11.93 -36.47
C LEU A 280 -11.71 11.57 -35.52
N LEU A 281 -11.94 10.28 -35.29
CA LEU A 281 -12.95 9.79 -34.35
C LEU A 281 -12.29 9.44 -33.00
N TYR A 282 -12.78 10.00 -31.89
CA TYR A 282 -12.23 9.76 -30.54
C TYR A 282 -13.14 8.95 -29.63
N PHE A 283 -14.44 8.97 -29.91
CA PHE A 283 -15.43 8.30 -29.09
C PHE A 283 -16.57 7.84 -29.98
N CYS A 284 -17.01 6.60 -29.80
CA CYS A 284 -18.22 6.06 -30.41
C CYS A 284 -18.85 5.05 -29.47
N GLN A 285 -20.00 5.36 -28.88
CA GLN A 285 -20.73 4.42 -28.02
C GLN A 285 -22.25 4.47 -28.23
N PRO A 286 -22.94 3.32 -28.07
CA PRO A 286 -24.39 3.29 -27.99
C PRO A 286 -24.92 4.15 -26.84
N CYS A 287 -25.98 4.91 -27.11
CA CYS A 287 -26.65 5.71 -26.10
C CYS A 287 -28.12 5.93 -26.43
N ARG A 288 -28.85 6.41 -25.43
CA ARG A 288 -30.25 6.83 -25.53
C ARG A 288 -30.30 8.34 -25.41
N LEU A 289 -30.74 9.02 -26.45
CA LEU A 289 -30.92 10.47 -26.47
C LEU A 289 -32.32 10.82 -26.00
N GLN A 290 -32.43 11.78 -25.09
CA GLN A 290 -33.65 12.49 -24.77
C GLN A 290 -33.53 13.97 -25.17
N ILE A 291 -34.58 14.49 -25.78
CA ILE A 291 -34.71 15.89 -26.18
C ILE A 291 -35.93 16.47 -25.47
N THR A 292 -35.73 17.47 -24.63
CA THR A 292 -36.83 18.18 -23.97
C THR A 292 -37.28 19.34 -24.85
N LYS A 293 -38.54 19.31 -25.29
CA LYS A 293 -39.17 20.39 -26.07
C LYS A 293 -40.22 21.09 -25.21
N ASN A 294 -40.05 22.39 -25.03
CA ASN A 294 -41.05 23.21 -24.36
C ASN A 294 -42.13 23.62 -25.38
N LEU A 295 -43.32 23.02 -25.27
CA LEU A 295 -44.48 23.35 -26.09
C LEU A 295 -45.46 24.19 -25.27
N LYS A 296 -46.39 24.89 -25.95
CA LYS A 296 -47.46 25.67 -25.30
C LYS A 296 -48.35 24.81 -24.39
N THR A 297 -48.39 23.50 -24.61
CA THR A 297 -49.20 22.51 -23.88
C THR A 297 -48.43 21.78 -22.77
N GLY A 298 -47.19 22.21 -22.47
CA GLY A 298 -46.30 21.55 -21.51
C GLY A 298 -45.03 20.99 -22.17
N ALA A 299 -44.08 20.54 -21.35
CA ALA A 299 -42.84 19.95 -21.84
C ALA A 299 -43.09 18.54 -22.39
N ARG A 300 -42.63 18.29 -23.62
CA ARG A 300 -42.63 16.96 -24.26
C ARG A 300 -41.20 16.44 -24.34
N ILE A 301 -40.99 15.18 -23.94
CA ILE A 301 -39.70 14.50 -24.03
C ILE A 301 -39.75 13.53 -25.21
N ASP A 302 -38.92 13.76 -26.22
CA ASP A 302 -38.70 12.82 -27.32
C ASP A 302 -37.48 11.97 -27.03
N GLU A 303 -37.55 10.67 -27.34
CA GLU A 303 -36.50 9.71 -27.03
C GLU A 303 -36.07 8.90 -28.26
N HIS A 304 -34.76 8.74 -28.43
CA HIS A 304 -34.16 8.08 -29.59
C HIS A 304 -33.01 7.15 -29.14
N LYS A 305 -33.02 5.90 -29.60
CA LYS A 305 -31.93 4.93 -29.36
C LYS A 305 -30.96 4.96 -30.53
N GLY A 306 -29.68 5.17 -30.24
CA GLY A 306 -28.66 5.33 -31.28
C GLY A 306 -27.25 5.24 -30.73
N ARG A 307 -26.32 5.94 -31.37
CA ARG A 307 -24.92 6.06 -30.94
C ARG A 307 -24.48 7.52 -30.95
N MET A 308 -23.64 7.87 -29.99
CA MET A 308 -22.99 9.17 -29.92
C MET A 308 -21.55 9.03 -30.39
N LEU A 309 -21.11 9.98 -31.21
CA LEU A 309 -19.76 10.07 -31.74
C LEU A 309 -19.14 11.42 -31.37
N LEU A 310 -17.85 11.41 -31.01
CA LEU A 310 -17.04 12.63 -30.88
C LEU A 310 -15.93 12.59 -31.91
N THR A 311 -15.86 13.60 -32.76
CA THR A 311 -14.76 13.80 -33.69
C THR A 311 -13.84 14.92 -33.21
N ASP A 312 -12.80 15.26 -33.97
CA ASP A 312 -11.99 16.46 -33.78
C ASP A 312 -12.72 17.78 -34.02
N SER A 313 -13.86 17.75 -34.74
CA SER A 313 -14.57 18.95 -35.18
C SER A 313 -15.97 19.12 -34.57
N ARG A 314 -16.64 18.02 -34.18
CA ARG A 314 -18.04 18.03 -33.76
C ARG A 314 -18.46 16.79 -32.97
N LEU A 315 -19.54 16.95 -32.21
CA LEU A 315 -20.31 15.87 -31.64
C LEU A 315 -21.44 15.48 -32.60
N MET A 316 -21.64 14.17 -32.77
CA MET A 316 -22.71 13.62 -33.58
C MET A 316 -23.54 12.61 -32.80
N PHE A 317 -24.82 12.53 -33.12
CA PHE A 317 -25.68 11.43 -32.70
C PHE A 317 -26.41 10.88 -33.91
N GLU A 318 -26.44 9.56 -34.00
CA GLU A 318 -27.02 8.83 -35.12
C GLU A 318 -27.96 7.74 -34.63
N SER A 319 -29.17 7.73 -35.16
CA SER A 319 -30.18 6.70 -34.95
C SER A 319 -31.08 6.60 -36.18
N ALA A 320 -31.88 5.53 -36.28
CA ALA A 320 -32.86 5.36 -37.33
C ALA A 320 -33.94 6.46 -37.35
N SER A 321 -34.25 7.07 -36.20
CA SER A 321 -35.33 8.06 -36.06
C SER A 321 -34.84 9.50 -35.93
N LYS A 322 -33.53 9.72 -35.69
CA LYS A 322 -32.96 11.04 -35.47
C LYS A 322 -31.46 11.08 -35.74
N SER A 323 -31.02 12.15 -36.39
CA SER A 323 -29.62 12.53 -36.52
C SER A 323 -29.39 13.95 -35.99
N ILE A 324 -28.29 14.15 -35.26
CA ILE A 324 -27.91 15.42 -34.66
C ILE A 324 -26.42 15.65 -34.89
N GLN A 325 -26.06 16.89 -35.19
CA GLN A 325 -24.68 17.35 -35.26
C GLN A 325 -24.56 18.64 -34.46
N ILE A 326 -23.56 18.74 -33.59
CA ILE A 326 -23.28 19.89 -32.73
C ILE A 326 -21.79 20.21 -32.88
N THR A 327 -21.46 21.38 -33.41
CA THR A 327 -20.08 21.86 -33.47
C THR A 327 -19.65 22.33 -32.08
N TYR A 328 -18.39 22.14 -31.71
CA TYR A 328 -17.89 22.53 -30.39
C TYR A 328 -18.09 24.03 -30.04
N PRO A 329 -17.93 25.01 -30.97
CA PRO A 329 -18.24 26.42 -30.68
C PRO A 329 -19.70 26.70 -30.33
N SER A 330 -20.63 25.84 -30.75
CA SER A 330 -22.05 26.03 -30.48
C SER A 330 -22.47 25.52 -29.10
N ILE A 331 -21.59 24.82 -28.37
CA ILE A 331 -21.86 24.31 -27.04
C ILE A 331 -21.71 25.45 -26.03
N LEU A 332 -22.82 25.85 -25.41
CA LEU A 332 -22.85 26.90 -24.38
C LEU A 332 -22.42 26.34 -23.02
N SER A 333 -22.91 25.15 -22.69
CA SER A 333 -22.57 24.46 -21.45
C SER A 333 -22.79 22.96 -21.60
N TRP A 334 -22.04 22.18 -20.85
CA TRP A 334 -22.24 20.73 -20.76
C TRP A 334 -22.03 20.26 -19.32
N ARG A 335 -22.63 19.13 -18.99
CA ARG A 335 -22.47 18.42 -17.71
C ARG A 335 -22.39 16.92 -17.99
N ALA A 336 -21.68 16.18 -17.15
CA ALA A 336 -21.58 14.73 -17.29
C ALA A 336 -21.63 14.03 -15.93
N SER A 337 -22.21 12.83 -15.91
CA SER A 337 -22.14 11.84 -14.85
C SER A 337 -21.46 10.57 -15.41
N SER A 338 -21.35 9.52 -14.60
CA SER A 338 -20.83 8.22 -15.03
C SER A 338 -21.65 7.55 -16.15
N ASP A 339 -22.94 7.91 -16.27
CA ASP A 339 -23.90 7.29 -17.18
C ASP A 339 -24.69 8.29 -18.05
N ALA A 340 -24.42 9.59 -17.96
CA ALA A 340 -25.12 10.58 -18.78
C ALA A 340 -24.25 11.79 -19.15
N ILE A 341 -24.57 12.39 -20.29
CA ILE A 341 -24.02 13.67 -20.76
C ILE A 341 -25.19 14.60 -21.10
N TRP A 342 -25.17 15.82 -20.59
CA TRP A 342 -26.13 16.87 -20.89
C TRP A 342 -25.44 18.01 -21.64
N ILE A 343 -26.04 18.46 -22.74
CA ILE A 343 -25.46 19.48 -23.61
C ILE A 343 -26.53 20.52 -23.93
N SER A 344 -26.17 21.78 -23.68
CA SER A 344 -26.92 22.96 -24.11
C SER A 344 -26.15 23.64 -25.22
N ALA A 345 -26.78 23.84 -26.38
CA ALA A 345 -26.17 24.46 -27.54
C ALA A 345 -27.00 25.63 -28.07
N THR A 346 -26.36 26.60 -28.71
CA THR A 346 -26.99 27.81 -29.23
C THR A 346 -28.15 27.48 -30.17
N ASN A 347 -29.32 28.05 -29.90
CA ASN A 347 -30.55 27.83 -30.68
C ASN A 347 -30.98 26.36 -30.80
N LYS A 348 -30.60 25.50 -29.85
CA LYS A 348 -31.00 24.09 -29.81
C LYS A 348 -31.65 23.72 -28.47
N PRO A 349 -32.57 22.75 -28.45
CA PRO A 349 -33.07 22.20 -27.19
C PRO A 349 -31.95 21.53 -26.40
N GLU A 350 -32.17 21.33 -25.11
CA GLU A 350 -31.25 20.56 -24.28
C GLU A 350 -31.23 19.09 -24.74
N PHE A 351 -30.02 18.57 -24.94
CA PHE A 351 -29.80 17.17 -25.31
C PHE A 351 -29.27 16.40 -24.11
N ARG A 352 -29.91 15.28 -23.77
CA ARG A 352 -29.47 14.38 -22.70
C ARG A 352 -29.15 13.00 -23.28
N PHE A 353 -27.89 12.62 -23.24
CA PHE A 353 -27.40 11.32 -23.68
C PHE A 353 -27.25 10.42 -22.47
N TYR A 354 -27.86 9.24 -22.48
CA TYR A 354 -27.71 8.22 -21.44
C TYR A 354 -26.98 7.00 -21.99
N PHE A 355 -25.98 6.55 -21.25
CA PHE A 355 -25.12 5.42 -21.58
C PHE A 355 -25.42 4.25 -20.64
N ALA A 356 -24.90 3.07 -20.98
CA ALA A 356 -24.92 1.96 -20.02
C ALA A 356 -24.11 2.36 -18.77
N ARG A 357 -24.65 2.06 -17.59
CA ARG A 357 -23.95 2.35 -16.33
C ARG A 357 -22.61 1.63 -16.30
N ASN A 358 -21.54 2.41 -16.18
CA ASN A 358 -20.20 1.91 -15.98
C ASN A 358 -19.52 2.82 -14.93
N PRO A 359 -19.19 2.30 -13.73
CA PRO A 359 -18.52 3.09 -12.71
C PRO A 359 -17.13 3.58 -13.14
N ASN A 360 -16.49 2.86 -14.06
CA ASN A 360 -15.14 3.12 -14.55
C ASN A 360 -15.16 3.94 -15.87
N SER A 361 -16.28 4.62 -16.12
CA SER A 361 -16.51 5.38 -17.35
C SER A 361 -15.81 6.74 -17.33
N LEU A 362 -14.93 6.97 -18.30
CA LEU A 362 -14.21 8.25 -18.49
C LEU A 362 -14.91 9.17 -19.50
N LEU A 363 -16.25 9.14 -19.54
CA LEU A 363 -17.06 9.90 -20.50
C LEU A 363 -16.85 11.40 -20.39
N SER A 364 -16.85 11.91 -19.16
CA SER A 364 -16.67 13.33 -18.86
C SER A 364 -15.30 13.81 -19.32
N GLU A 365 -14.27 13.04 -19.01
CA GLU A 365 -12.87 13.33 -19.32
C GLU A 365 -12.65 13.32 -20.82
N LYS A 366 -13.15 12.30 -21.53
CA LYS A 366 -13.07 12.24 -22.99
C LYS A 366 -13.76 13.44 -23.65
N LEU A 367 -14.99 13.77 -23.24
CA LEU A 367 -15.70 14.93 -23.77
C LEU A 367 -14.93 16.23 -23.50
N SER A 368 -14.50 16.46 -22.27
CA SER A 368 -13.73 17.65 -21.90
C SER A 368 -12.43 17.77 -22.70
N THR A 369 -11.75 16.65 -22.93
CA THR A 369 -10.46 16.61 -23.62
C THR A 369 -10.64 16.98 -25.08
N VAL A 370 -11.63 16.40 -25.75
CA VAL A 370 -11.91 16.72 -27.16
C VAL A 370 -12.33 18.18 -27.34
N ILE A 371 -13.18 18.72 -26.45
CA ILE A 371 -13.57 20.14 -26.48
C ILE A 371 -12.35 21.04 -26.26
N ARG A 372 -11.47 20.70 -25.31
CA ARG A 372 -10.24 21.47 -25.02
C ARG A 372 -9.26 21.44 -26.18
N LEU A 373 -9.07 20.28 -26.82
CA LEU A 373 -8.25 20.13 -28.03
C LEU A 373 -8.77 21.01 -29.17
N TYR A 374 -10.09 21.02 -29.39
CA TYR A 374 -10.70 21.89 -30.40
C TYR A 374 -10.48 23.38 -30.10
N SER A 375 -10.69 23.79 -28.84
CA SER A 375 -10.53 25.19 -28.40
C SER A 375 -9.08 25.67 -28.31
N GLN A 376 -8.09 24.83 -28.68
CA GLN A 376 -6.64 25.08 -28.54
C GLN A 376 -6.17 25.37 -27.11
N GLN A 377 -6.98 25.06 -26.09
CA GLN A 377 -6.60 25.20 -24.68
C GLN A 377 -5.62 24.10 -24.23
N VAL A 378 -5.43 23.05 -25.04
CA VAL A 378 -4.44 21.97 -24.86
C VAL A 378 -3.88 21.57 -26.22
N THR A 379 -2.56 21.43 -26.32
CA THR A 379 -1.86 20.86 -27.47
C THR A 379 -1.60 19.38 -27.25
N ARG A 380 -1.77 18.56 -28.30
CA ARG A 380 -1.46 17.13 -28.26
C ARG A 380 0.04 16.95 -27.99
N LYS A 381 0.41 16.45 -26.81
CA LYS A 381 1.79 16.00 -26.54
C LYS A 381 2.02 14.69 -27.30
N VAL A 382 2.86 14.73 -28.32
CA VAL A 382 3.39 13.52 -28.96
C VAL A 382 4.64 13.14 -28.15
N GLU A 383 4.57 12.07 -27.37
CA GLU A 383 5.76 11.53 -26.69
C GLU A 383 6.61 10.73 -27.69
N GLY A 384 7.87 11.12 -27.83
CA GLY A 384 8.88 10.47 -28.68
C GLY A 384 9.79 11.49 -29.38
N THR A 385 11.04 11.11 -29.66
CA THR A 385 11.88 11.83 -30.63
C THR A 385 11.10 11.90 -31.93
N ILE A 386 10.73 13.11 -32.36
CA ILE A 386 9.94 13.32 -33.57
C ILE A 386 10.73 12.71 -34.73
N ASP A 387 10.25 11.57 -35.24
CA ASP A 387 10.80 10.95 -36.43
C ASP A 387 10.59 11.91 -37.62
N ARG A 388 11.57 12.02 -38.53
CA ARG A 388 11.41 12.78 -39.79
C ARG A 388 10.29 12.22 -40.66
N HIS A 389 9.84 11.00 -40.37
CA HIS A 389 8.67 10.41 -41.02
C HIS A 389 7.40 11.23 -40.76
N ILE A 390 6.93 11.94 -41.78
CA ILE A 390 5.65 12.66 -41.74
C ILE A 390 4.52 11.65 -41.96
N PRO A 391 3.60 11.47 -40.97
CA PRO A 391 2.47 10.57 -41.08
C PRO A 391 1.64 10.80 -42.35
N ARG A 392 1.09 9.73 -42.91
CA ARG A 392 0.36 9.76 -44.19
C ARG A 392 -0.85 10.71 -44.16
N ASP A 393 -1.54 10.79 -43.03
CA ASP A 393 -2.68 11.69 -42.80
C ASP A 393 -2.25 13.17 -42.82
N ILE A 394 -1.09 13.50 -42.22
CA ILE A 394 -0.51 14.85 -42.29
C ILE A 394 -0.13 15.22 -43.72
N ARG A 395 0.54 14.31 -44.46
CA ARG A 395 0.88 14.54 -45.87
C ARG A 395 -0.36 14.81 -46.73
N GLN A 396 -1.44 14.07 -46.50
CA GLN A 396 -2.68 14.25 -47.23
C GLN A 396 -3.34 15.61 -46.93
N ARG A 397 -3.34 16.03 -45.65
CA ARG A 397 -3.87 17.36 -45.25
C ARG A 397 -3.06 18.50 -45.86
N VAL A 398 -1.74 18.47 -45.72
CA VAL A 398 -0.83 19.47 -46.31
C VAL A 398 -1.00 19.56 -47.82
N TRP A 399 -1.14 18.42 -48.51
CA TRP A 399 -1.39 18.41 -49.96
C TRP A 399 -2.70 19.09 -50.35
N GLN A 400 -3.78 18.85 -49.59
CA GLN A 400 -5.07 19.49 -49.83
C GLN A 400 -5.04 20.99 -49.53
N THR A 401 -4.38 21.38 -48.43
CA THR A 401 -4.24 22.78 -48.00
C THR A 401 -3.50 23.63 -49.03
N TYR A 402 -2.42 23.10 -49.63
CA TYR A 402 -1.66 23.79 -50.67
C TYR A 402 -2.14 23.50 -52.10
N GLY A 403 -3.24 22.74 -52.27
CA GLY A 403 -3.81 22.43 -53.58
C GLY A 403 -2.88 21.68 -54.52
N GLY A 404 -1.90 20.94 -53.99
CA GLY A 404 -0.85 20.30 -54.79
C GLY A 404 0.08 21.29 -55.50
N MET A 405 0.32 22.47 -54.90
CA MET A 405 1.24 23.49 -55.39
C MET A 405 2.30 23.82 -54.35
N CYS A 406 3.47 24.26 -54.79
CA CYS A 406 4.53 24.80 -53.95
C CYS A 406 4.06 26.10 -53.27
N VAL A 407 4.20 26.20 -51.94
CA VAL A 407 3.78 27.40 -51.21
C VAL A 407 4.59 28.66 -51.56
N GLU A 408 5.85 28.49 -51.98
CA GLU A 408 6.75 29.62 -52.29
C GLU A 408 6.59 30.16 -53.72
N CYS A 409 6.36 29.29 -54.70
CA CYS A 409 6.37 29.68 -56.11
C CYS A 409 5.16 29.21 -56.93
N GLY A 410 4.25 28.42 -56.36
CA GLY A 410 3.06 27.91 -57.05
C GLY A 410 3.33 26.76 -58.04
N ASP A 411 4.56 26.28 -58.16
CA ASP A 411 4.91 25.16 -59.05
C ASP A 411 4.17 23.87 -58.63
N THR A 412 3.81 23.03 -59.61
CA THR A 412 3.07 21.77 -59.40
C THR A 412 3.94 20.53 -59.61
N GLU A 413 5.17 20.69 -60.08
CA GLU A 413 6.06 19.57 -60.40
C GLU A 413 7.11 19.32 -59.30
N TYR A 414 7.49 18.05 -59.13
CA TYR A 414 8.55 17.61 -58.22
C TYR A 414 8.41 18.17 -56.79
N LEU A 415 7.21 18.02 -56.22
CA LEU A 415 6.85 18.48 -54.88
C LEU A 415 7.35 17.54 -53.78
N GLU A 416 7.86 18.13 -52.72
CA GLU A 416 8.41 17.48 -51.54
C GLU A 416 7.77 18.06 -50.28
N PHE A 417 7.54 17.20 -49.28
CA PHE A 417 7.09 17.63 -47.95
C PHE A 417 8.30 18.02 -47.12
N ASP A 418 8.27 19.22 -46.56
CA ASP A 418 9.37 19.78 -45.78
C ASP A 418 8.85 20.40 -44.48
N HIS A 419 9.68 20.43 -43.44
CA HIS A 419 9.33 21.03 -42.17
C HIS A 419 9.73 22.50 -42.13
N ILE A 420 8.80 23.40 -41.80
CA ILE A 420 9.06 24.84 -41.64
C ILE A 420 10.16 25.06 -40.59
N VAL A 421 9.96 24.51 -39.39
CA VAL A 421 11.00 24.35 -38.36
C VAL A 421 11.57 22.94 -38.47
N PRO A 422 12.89 22.76 -38.71
CA PRO A 422 13.49 21.44 -38.81
C PRO A 422 13.27 20.60 -37.55
N VAL A 423 13.09 19.29 -37.73
CA VAL A 423 13.00 18.31 -36.63
C VAL A 423 14.19 18.41 -35.67
N ALA A 424 15.41 18.65 -36.20
CA ALA A 424 16.62 18.84 -35.38
C ALA A 424 16.57 20.09 -34.47
N ARG A 425 15.68 21.04 -34.75
CA ARG A 425 15.42 22.24 -33.94
C ARG A 425 14.10 22.15 -33.15
N GLY A 426 13.56 20.95 -32.97
CA GLY A 426 12.32 20.72 -32.21
C GLY A 426 11.04 20.88 -33.02
N GLY A 427 11.11 20.92 -34.35
CA GLY A 427 9.93 21.00 -35.21
C GLY A 427 9.05 19.76 -35.17
N SER A 428 7.74 19.95 -35.04
CA SER A 428 6.70 18.90 -35.00
C SER A 428 6.31 18.38 -36.38
N ASN A 429 5.73 17.17 -36.43
CA ASN A 429 5.02 16.64 -37.61
C ASN A 429 3.57 17.16 -37.72
N SER A 430 3.29 18.34 -37.18
CA SER A 430 1.95 18.94 -37.26
C SER A 430 1.73 19.57 -38.63
N GLU A 431 0.47 19.67 -39.06
CA GLU A 431 0.11 20.32 -40.32
C GLU A 431 0.61 21.78 -40.40
N GLN A 432 0.66 22.49 -39.27
CA GLN A 432 1.18 23.86 -39.25
C GLN A 432 2.70 23.95 -39.43
N ASN A 433 3.44 22.87 -39.21
CA ASN A 433 4.90 22.85 -39.32
C ASN A 433 5.38 22.06 -40.55
N VAL A 434 4.47 21.54 -41.37
CA VAL A 434 4.80 20.84 -42.62
C VAL A 434 4.26 21.65 -43.81
N GLN A 435 5.09 21.85 -44.81
CA GLN A 435 4.78 22.59 -46.03
C GLN A 435 5.07 21.75 -47.28
N LEU A 436 4.50 22.18 -48.40
CA LEU A 436 4.73 21.57 -49.71
C LEU A 436 5.61 22.52 -50.54
N LEU A 437 6.81 22.06 -50.92
CA LEU A 437 7.77 22.83 -51.71
C LEU A 437 8.17 22.07 -52.96
N CYS A 438 8.42 22.77 -54.08
CA CYS A 438 9.13 22.15 -55.20
C CYS A 438 10.60 21.96 -54.84
N ARG A 439 11.25 20.99 -55.49
CA ARG A 439 12.66 20.65 -55.24
C ARG A 439 13.61 21.87 -55.24
N LYS A 440 13.39 22.85 -56.13
CA LYS A 440 14.19 24.08 -56.21
C LYS A 440 14.05 24.96 -54.96
N CYS A 441 12.82 25.18 -54.50
CA CYS A 441 12.55 25.94 -53.29
C CYS A 441 13.03 25.20 -52.03
N ASN A 442 12.88 23.88 -52.00
CA ASN A 442 13.34 23.05 -50.88
C ASN A 442 14.87 23.08 -50.71
N LEU A 443 15.62 22.98 -51.82
CA LEU A 443 17.09 23.12 -51.82
C LEU A 443 17.51 24.52 -51.35
N THR A 444 16.89 25.57 -51.88
CA THR A 444 17.19 26.98 -51.51
C THR A 444 16.94 27.25 -50.03
N LYS A 445 15.92 26.60 -49.43
CA LYS A 445 15.63 26.67 -48.00
C LYS A 445 16.68 25.94 -47.18
N SER A 446 17.13 24.77 -47.64
CA SER A 446 18.16 23.98 -46.96
C SER A 446 19.51 24.71 -46.86
N ASP A 447 19.84 25.56 -47.83
CA ASP A 447 21.07 26.38 -47.84
C ASP A 447 21.07 27.54 -46.83
N LYS A 448 19.93 27.84 -46.19
CA LYS A 448 19.74 29.01 -45.31
C LYS A 448 19.42 28.67 -43.86
N ILE A 449 19.41 27.39 -43.49
CA ILE A 449 18.93 26.92 -42.18
C ILE A 449 20.06 26.44 -41.30
#